data_AF-A0A1N6TPD6-F1
#
_entry.id   AF-A0A1N6TPD6-F1
#
_cell.length_a   1.000
_cell.length_b   1.000
_cell.length_c   1.000
_cell.angle_alpha   90.00
_cell.angle_beta   90.00
_cell.angle_gamma   90.00
#
_symmetry.space_group_name_H-M   'P 1'
#
loop_
_entity.id
_entity.type
_entity.pdbx_description
1 polymer ?
#
loop_
_entity_poly.entity_id
_entity_poly.type
_entity_poly.pdbx_seq_one_letter_code
_entity_poly.pdbx_strand_id
1 'polypeptide(L)'
;MTRDSESGKDGLTGKDGLTGNVFHGPAPFQLGDRNVQINHIHQAAPRRRPLVLTGTAVTTREELAAVIRGDWTAARRQFFEGAAATGAPSDGWLGLLTWLRELDGLTAEDLTAQIELIDHRLRDERLPADLKLLHLLGWLDPAGEAVWRGTPVTVESLSEALRIGRLGESGPEWELYRDLCEGGLLDALSRFTALSALRGTQRAWDEAWDSWRRLAAEVPGLPPEAQEWAESGARGLLLAALLPYPESTTWLRAAREHVAPPPTGEIEWYDWLRARDGGSDTPIGWLMATDFTAYAAAQAEQRRRQAAVDRQNQRMTTVLDHASALRDRQWADYERRRLTPTARLGAVVRATLWLGAWGATTIPVAWIMWGWAQPDIALTLSWYLVALTLAAYAGGLPRVIRLGAAYQPPLRRVREWADGARADPGRVRRGLIRAGVVVGAVLILGVLLHDVGVIATTVLVVPLLAAVFHFARIGALHDWADEHQERLRDYRSRRADSGGIPQNIVRDVRSPSARIRADAYQAFVRQFIGLDHGGQDEDRDNGRRDR
;
A
#
# COMPACT_ATOMS: atom_id res chain seq x y z
N MET A 1 -41.56 -28.10 -13.91
CA MET A 1 -42.05 -28.78 -12.69
C MET A 1 -42.97 -27.83 -11.98
N THR A 2 -44.25 -28.00 -12.23
CA THR A 2 -45.38 -27.21 -11.74
C THR A 2 -45.86 -27.75 -10.40
N ARG A 3 -46.21 -26.88 -9.47
CA ARG A 3 -47.11 -27.22 -8.36
C ARG A 3 -47.92 -25.99 -7.97
N ASP A 4 -49.14 -25.99 -8.49
CA ASP A 4 -50.30 -25.24 -8.01
C ASP A 4 -50.92 -25.95 -6.80
N SER A 5 -51.97 -25.29 -6.26
CA SER A 5 -52.98 -25.73 -5.28
C SER A 5 -52.65 -25.39 -3.82
N GLU A 6 -53.54 -24.83 -2.99
CA GLU A 6 -54.97 -24.54 -3.13
C GLU A 6 -55.47 -23.73 -1.90
N SER A 7 -56.53 -22.94 -2.12
CA SER A 7 -57.75 -22.85 -1.29
C SER A 7 -57.68 -22.74 0.24
N GLY A 8 -58.15 -21.60 0.76
CA GLY A 8 -58.71 -21.48 2.12
C GLY A 8 -59.65 -20.29 2.24
N LYS A 9 -60.93 -20.49 1.90
CA LYS A 9 -62.02 -19.51 1.95
C LYS A 9 -63.14 -20.12 2.79
N ASP A 10 -63.37 -19.58 3.98
CA ASP A 10 -64.57 -19.68 4.84
C ASP A 10 -64.33 -18.64 5.97
N GLY A 11 -65.20 -17.71 6.34
CA GLY A 11 -66.66 -17.74 6.38
C GLY A 11 -67.09 -17.77 7.86
N LEU A 12 -67.26 -16.61 8.51
CA LEU A 12 -68.07 -16.53 9.75
C LEU A 12 -68.49 -15.09 10.06
N THR A 13 -69.76 -14.84 9.74
CA THR A 13 -70.62 -13.77 10.23
C THR A 13 -70.97 -14.00 11.70
N GLY A 14 -70.68 -13.01 12.57
CA GLY A 14 -71.16 -12.96 13.94
C GLY A 14 -71.83 -11.62 14.23
N LYS A 15 -73.16 -11.60 14.13
CA LYS A 15 -74.05 -10.59 14.71
C LYS A 15 -74.23 -10.93 16.19
N ASP A 16 -73.97 -9.97 17.07
CA ASP A 16 -74.57 -9.78 18.40
C ASP A 16 -74.29 -8.31 18.76
N GLY A 17 -75.23 -7.42 19.06
CA GLY A 17 -76.46 -7.62 19.79
C GLY A 17 -76.27 -7.19 21.25
N LEU A 18 -75.92 -5.92 21.52
CA LEU A 18 -75.89 -5.39 22.89
C LEU A 18 -76.65 -4.06 22.99
N THR A 19 -77.67 -4.19 23.82
CA THR A 19 -78.78 -3.32 24.23
C THR A 19 -78.34 -2.04 24.93
N GLY A 20 -79.10 -0.98 24.69
CA GLY A 20 -78.92 0.31 25.34
C GLY A 20 -79.23 0.31 26.83
N ASN A 21 -78.58 1.22 27.53
CA ASN A 21 -79.00 1.70 28.84
C ASN A 21 -79.33 3.17 28.73
N VAL A 22 -80.64 3.43 28.70
CA VAL A 22 -81.26 4.74 28.89
C VAL A 22 -81.08 5.11 30.37
N PHE A 23 -80.28 6.14 30.64
CA PHE A 23 -80.16 6.71 31.97
C PHE A 23 -81.23 7.80 32.14
N HIS A 24 -82.23 7.53 32.98
CA HIS A 24 -83.17 8.52 33.49
C HIS A 24 -82.45 9.39 34.54
N GLY A 25 -82.57 10.72 34.42
CA GLY A 25 -81.95 11.68 35.33
C GLY A 25 -82.68 11.83 36.68
N PRO A 26 -82.28 12.84 37.47
CA PRO A 26 -83.21 13.55 38.34
C PRO A 26 -83.31 15.04 37.99
N ALA A 27 -84.46 15.58 38.39
CA ALA A 27 -85.07 16.87 38.09
C ALA A 27 -84.24 18.15 38.37
N PRO A 28 -84.62 19.28 37.75
CA PRO A 28 -83.95 20.57 37.90
C PRO A 28 -84.28 21.25 39.23
N PHE A 29 -83.24 21.73 39.91
CA PHE A 29 -83.36 22.63 41.05
C PHE A 29 -83.52 24.06 40.55
N GLN A 30 -84.70 24.65 40.79
CA GLN A 30 -84.92 26.09 40.75
C GLN A 30 -84.16 26.73 41.92
N LEU A 31 -83.07 27.45 41.63
CA LEU A 31 -82.48 28.41 42.55
C LEU A 31 -82.81 29.83 42.06
N GLY A 32 -83.47 30.57 42.95
CA GLY A 32 -84.14 31.81 42.66
C GLY A 32 -83.25 32.99 42.32
N ASP A 33 -83.93 33.96 41.70
CA ASP A 33 -83.52 35.34 41.49
C ASP A 33 -82.88 35.95 42.75
N ARG A 34 -81.55 36.02 42.74
CA ARG A 34 -80.84 37.06 43.48
C ARG A 34 -80.22 37.99 42.46
N ASN A 35 -80.89 39.15 42.32
CA ASN A 35 -80.33 40.39 41.80
C ASN A 35 -78.99 40.69 42.48
N VAL A 36 -77.90 40.19 41.91
CA VAL A 36 -76.56 40.72 42.15
C VAL A 36 -76.39 41.85 41.15
N GLN A 37 -76.48 43.08 41.65
CA GLN A 37 -75.97 44.24 40.95
C GLN A 37 -74.50 43.98 40.62
N ILE A 38 -74.24 43.61 39.36
CA ILE A 38 -72.89 43.59 38.80
C ILE A 38 -72.48 45.06 38.70
N ASN A 39 -71.86 45.56 39.76
CA ASN A 39 -71.04 46.74 39.66
C ASN A 39 -69.98 46.43 38.62
N HIS A 40 -70.11 47.03 37.43
CA HIS A 40 -69.05 47.20 36.46
C HIS A 40 -67.94 48.05 37.11
N ILE A 41 -67.20 47.46 38.05
CA ILE A 41 -65.87 47.93 38.39
C ILE A 41 -65.05 47.53 37.18
N HIS A 42 -64.76 48.50 36.32
CA HIS A 42 -63.62 48.45 35.43
C HIS A 42 -62.37 48.24 36.30
N GLN A 43 -62.10 46.99 36.69
CA GLN A 43 -60.79 46.61 37.17
C GLN A 43 -59.88 46.83 35.98
N ALA A 44 -59.12 47.93 36.04
CA ALA A 44 -57.98 48.11 35.16
C ALA A 44 -57.17 46.82 35.20
N ALA A 45 -56.91 46.22 34.04
CA ALA A 45 -56.12 45.01 33.94
C ALA A 45 -54.84 45.18 34.78
N PRO A 46 -54.49 44.21 35.64
CA PRO A 46 -53.30 44.32 36.47
C PRO A 46 -52.10 44.68 35.60
N ARG A 47 -51.37 45.74 35.97
CA ARG A 47 -50.19 46.21 35.23
C ARG A 47 -49.13 45.11 35.30
N ARG A 48 -48.93 44.43 34.16
CA ARG A 48 -47.94 43.35 33.99
C ARG A 48 -46.54 43.85 34.34
N ARG A 49 -45.76 43.03 35.03
CA ARG A 49 -44.34 43.31 35.26
C ARG A 49 -43.57 42.92 33.99
N PRO A 50 -42.90 43.88 33.31
CA PRO A 50 -42.11 43.55 32.13
C PRO A 50 -40.95 42.64 32.50
N LEU A 51 -40.65 41.66 31.65
CA LEU A 51 -39.41 40.89 31.74
C LEU A 51 -38.30 41.73 31.10
N VAL A 52 -37.16 41.86 31.76
CA VAL A 52 -36.03 42.62 31.21
C VAL A 52 -34.96 41.64 30.75
N LEU A 53 -34.66 41.67 29.45
CA LEU A 53 -33.57 40.93 28.83
C LEU A 53 -32.67 41.94 28.14
N THR A 54 -31.37 41.94 28.47
CA THR A 54 -30.36 42.84 27.88
C THR A 54 -30.72 44.33 27.91
N GLY A 55 -31.46 44.75 28.95
CA GLY A 55 -31.93 46.13 29.11
C GLY A 55 -33.21 46.46 28.33
N THR A 56 -33.71 45.53 27.51
CA THR A 56 -34.99 45.64 26.80
C THR A 56 -36.11 45.08 27.66
N ALA A 57 -37.12 45.91 27.93
CA ALA A 57 -38.34 45.49 28.62
C ALA A 57 -39.31 44.86 27.62
N VAL A 58 -39.64 43.57 27.81
CA VAL A 58 -40.57 42.82 26.97
C VAL A 58 -41.86 42.50 27.71
N THR A 59 -42.98 42.62 26.99
CA THR A 59 -44.34 42.48 27.51
C THR A 59 -45.19 41.48 26.74
N THR A 60 -44.77 41.10 25.53
CA THR A 60 -45.46 40.12 24.67
C THR A 60 -44.57 38.92 24.33
N ARG A 61 -45.17 37.84 23.81
CA ARG A 61 -44.45 36.63 23.37
C ARG A 61 -43.52 36.94 22.21
N GLU A 62 -44.00 37.73 21.27
CA GLU A 62 -43.32 38.12 20.05
C GLU A 62 -42.13 39.03 20.36
N GLU A 63 -42.27 39.97 21.30
CA GLU A 63 -41.17 40.82 21.77
C GLU A 63 -40.06 39.99 22.42
N LEU A 64 -40.41 39.05 23.31
CA LEU A 64 -39.41 38.18 23.92
C LEU A 64 -38.71 37.31 22.88
N ALA A 65 -39.46 36.73 21.94
CA ALA A 65 -38.89 35.94 20.85
C ALA A 65 -37.90 36.76 19.99
N ALA A 66 -38.26 38.00 19.64
CA ALA A 66 -37.40 38.90 18.89
C ALA A 66 -36.09 39.24 19.64
N VAL A 67 -36.17 39.54 20.94
CA VAL A 67 -34.97 39.83 21.76
C VAL A 67 -34.10 38.58 21.91
N ILE A 68 -34.68 37.38 22.09
CA ILE A 68 -33.91 36.13 22.17
C ILE A 68 -33.15 35.86 20.85
N ARG A 69 -33.79 36.08 19.69
CA ARG A 69 -33.11 35.93 18.39
C ARG A 69 -31.97 36.92 18.22
N GLY A 70 -32.16 38.17 18.65
CA GLY A 70 -31.16 39.23 18.55
C GLY A 70 -29.98 39.07 19.53
N ASP A 71 -30.19 38.46 20.70
CA ASP A 71 -29.14 38.29 21.72
C ASP A 71 -29.21 36.90 22.40
N TRP A 72 -29.00 35.86 21.59
CA TRP A 72 -29.07 34.46 22.00
C TRP A 72 -28.19 34.16 23.22
N THR A 73 -26.92 34.60 23.18
CA THR A 73 -25.94 34.31 24.22
C THR A 73 -26.33 34.95 25.55
N ALA A 74 -26.84 36.17 25.55
CA ALA A 74 -27.29 36.82 26.78
C ALA A 74 -28.54 36.13 27.34
N ALA A 75 -29.51 35.77 26.49
CA ALA A 75 -30.69 35.01 26.90
C ALA A 75 -30.29 33.66 27.54
N ARG A 76 -29.34 32.94 26.93
CA ARG A 76 -28.84 31.64 27.41
C ARG A 76 -28.26 31.78 28.81
N ARG A 77 -27.38 32.77 28.98
CA ARG A 77 -26.69 33.04 30.24
C ARG A 77 -27.66 33.45 31.33
N GLN A 78 -28.57 34.38 31.03
CA GLN A 78 -29.52 34.93 31.99
C GLN A 78 -30.51 33.87 32.48
N PHE A 79 -31.04 33.05 31.57
CA PHE A 79 -32.11 32.10 31.90
C PHE A 79 -31.63 30.72 32.34
N PHE A 80 -30.46 30.23 31.88
CA PHE A 80 -30.12 28.81 32.06
C PHE A 80 -28.72 28.52 32.61
N GLU A 81 -27.74 29.42 32.50
CA GLU A 81 -26.37 29.12 32.96
C GLU A 81 -26.12 29.48 34.44
N GLY A 82 -26.81 30.49 34.97
CA GLY A 82 -26.57 30.99 36.33
C GLY A 82 -26.86 30.00 37.45
N ALA A 83 -27.65 28.95 37.20
CA ALA A 83 -28.08 28.00 38.22
C ALA A 83 -27.03 26.91 38.53
N ALA A 84 -26.19 26.56 37.55
CA ALA A 84 -25.25 25.44 37.69
C ALA A 84 -24.08 25.75 38.65
N ALA A 85 -23.71 27.02 38.81
CA ALA A 85 -22.56 27.42 39.64
C ALA A 85 -22.89 27.58 41.12
N THR A 86 -24.15 27.85 41.48
CA THR A 86 -24.57 28.24 42.84
C THR A 86 -25.56 27.26 43.47
N GLY A 87 -26.07 26.29 42.70
CA GLY A 87 -27.09 25.33 43.15
C GLY A 87 -28.47 25.95 43.39
N ALA A 88 -28.63 27.25 43.19
CA ALA A 88 -29.89 27.98 43.30
C ALA A 88 -30.34 28.45 41.90
N PRO A 89 -31.65 28.48 41.61
CA PRO A 89 -32.13 28.96 40.32
C PRO A 89 -31.76 30.44 40.14
N SER A 90 -31.33 30.85 38.94
CA SER A 90 -30.97 32.24 38.68
C SER A 90 -32.19 33.17 38.80
N ASP A 91 -31.98 34.43 39.21
CA ASP A 91 -33.05 35.44 39.22
C ASP A 91 -33.68 35.60 37.83
N GLY A 92 -32.88 35.46 36.76
CA GLY A 92 -33.36 35.47 35.38
C GLY A 92 -34.31 34.31 35.06
N TRP A 93 -33.99 33.09 35.53
CA TRP A 93 -34.85 31.92 35.39
C TRP A 93 -36.18 32.07 36.15
N LEU A 94 -36.12 32.52 37.41
CA LEU A 94 -37.32 32.76 38.22
C LEU A 94 -38.19 33.87 37.61
N GLY A 95 -37.55 34.92 37.09
CA GLY A 95 -38.21 35.99 36.34
C GLY A 95 -38.92 35.47 35.10
N LEU A 96 -38.26 34.62 34.30
CA LEU A 96 -38.86 33.99 33.12
C LEU A 96 -40.07 33.12 33.49
N LEU A 97 -39.95 32.25 34.50
CA LEU A 97 -41.07 31.38 34.93
C LEU A 97 -42.27 32.18 35.45
N THR A 98 -42.01 33.26 36.18
CA THR A 98 -43.06 34.14 36.69
C THR A 98 -43.76 34.84 35.53
N TRP A 99 -42.97 35.41 34.60
CA TRP A 99 -43.50 36.08 33.41
C TRP A 99 -44.34 35.15 32.53
N LEU A 100 -43.88 33.91 32.29
CA LEU A 100 -44.64 32.92 31.52
C LEU A 100 -46.01 32.64 32.17
N ARG A 101 -46.06 32.47 33.50
CA ARG A 101 -47.32 32.19 34.23
C ARG A 101 -48.28 33.37 34.27
N GLU A 102 -47.78 34.59 34.12
CA GLU A 102 -48.56 35.84 34.11
C GLU A 102 -49.03 36.24 32.70
N LEU A 103 -48.78 35.43 31.66
CA LEU A 103 -49.27 35.69 30.30
C LEU A 103 -50.79 35.49 30.21
N ASP A 104 -51.54 36.59 30.01
CA ASP A 104 -52.97 36.51 29.71
C ASP A 104 -53.24 36.31 28.21
N GLY A 105 -54.47 35.87 27.89
CA GLY A 105 -54.92 35.70 26.51
C GLY A 105 -54.50 34.38 25.86
N LEU A 106 -53.98 33.44 26.64
CA LEU A 106 -53.68 32.08 26.20
C LEU A 106 -54.97 31.29 25.98
N THR A 107 -55.02 30.52 24.90
CA THR A 107 -56.07 29.52 24.70
C THR A 107 -55.86 28.33 25.65
N ALA A 108 -56.87 27.46 25.78
CA ALA A 108 -56.73 26.23 26.59
C ALA A 108 -55.62 25.31 26.05
N GLU A 109 -55.41 25.30 24.73
CA GLU A 109 -54.33 24.56 24.07
C GLU A 109 -52.96 25.19 24.40
N ASP A 110 -52.84 26.52 24.31
CA ASP A 110 -51.62 27.24 24.69
C ASP A 110 -51.22 27.00 26.15
N LEU A 111 -52.20 26.94 27.06
CA LEU A 111 -51.95 26.68 28.48
C LEU A 111 -51.40 25.27 28.70
N THR A 112 -51.94 24.28 27.98
CA THR A 112 -51.44 22.90 28.05
C THR A 112 -50.02 22.81 27.49
N ALA A 113 -49.76 23.47 26.36
CA ALA A 113 -48.42 23.56 25.77
C ALA A 113 -47.42 24.32 26.67
N GLN A 114 -47.88 25.33 27.42
CA GLN A 114 -47.06 26.05 28.39
C GLN A 114 -46.63 25.15 29.55
N ILE A 115 -47.56 24.36 30.09
CA ILE A 115 -47.25 23.40 31.16
C ILE A 115 -46.23 22.36 30.66
N GLU A 116 -46.44 21.80 29.46
CA GLU A 116 -45.49 20.86 28.84
C GLU A 116 -44.10 21.50 28.64
N LEU A 117 -44.05 22.73 28.14
CA LEU A 117 -42.80 23.48 27.99
C LEU A 117 -42.07 23.63 29.33
N ILE A 118 -42.75 24.15 30.36
CA ILE A 118 -42.11 24.45 31.65
C ILE A 118 -41.66 23.17 32.34
N ASP A 119 -42.56 22.19 32.46
CA ASP A 119 -42.32 21.01 33.31
C ASP A 119 -41.47 19.94 32.63
N HIS A 120 -41.56 19.78 31.31
CA HIS A 120 -40.83 18.73 30.59
C HIS A 120 -39.64 19.22 29.78
N ARG A 121 -39.56 20.50 29.40
CA ARG A 121 -38.45 21.00 28.56
C ARG A 121 -37.53 21.94 29.34
N LEU A 122 -38.06 23.02 29.90
CA LEU A 122 -37.21 24.04 30.51
C LEU A 122 -36.60 23.58 31.85
N ARG A 123 -37.32 22.74 32.60
CA ARG A 123 -36.87 22.15 33.86
C ARG A 123 -36.02 20.89 33.73
N ASP A 124 -35.95 20.27 32.55
CA ASP A 124 -35.16 19.05 32.37
C ASP A 124 -33.65 19.35 32.49
N GLU A 125 -32.99 18.81 33.50
CA GLU A 125 -31.55 19.00 33.73
C GLU A 125 -30.69 18.35 32.65
N ARG A 126 -31.24 17.37 31.90
CA ARG A 126 -30.53 16.68 30.82
C ARG A 126 -30.48 17.50 29.53
N LEU A 127 -31.38 18.48 29.38
CA LEU A 127 -31.41 19.33 28.19
C LEU A 127 -30.37 20.46 28.30
N PRO A 128 -29.47 20.61 27.31
CA PRO A 128 -28.59 21.75 27.18
C PRO A 128 -29.36 23.08 27.16
N ALA A 129 -28.74 24.14 27.69
CA ALA A 129 -29.32 25.48 27.73
C ALA A 129 -29.77 26.00 26.36
N ASP A 130 -29.01 25.70 25.30
CA ASP A 130 -29.35 26.07 23.93
C ASP A 130 -30.65 25.39 23.44
N LEU A 131 -30.85 24.09 23.73
CA LEU A 131 -32.09 23.39 23.39
C LEU A 131 -33.29 23.90 24.19
N LYS A 132 -33.09 24.27 25.46
CA LYS A 132 -34.15 24.91 26.28
C LYS A 132 -34.60 26.23 25.67
N LEU A 133 -33.66 27.07 25.24
CA LEU A 133 -33.97 28.31 24.53
C LEU A 133 -34.72 28.05 23.22
N LEU A 134 -34.31 27.05 22.45
CA LEU A 134 -34.97 26.73 21.19
C LEU A 134 -36.42 26.26 21.40
N HIS A 135 -36.66 25.41 22.41
CA HIS A 135 -38.01 25.01 22.80
C HIS A 135 -38.86 26.18 23.29
N LEU A 136 -38.28 27.11 24.07
CA LEU A 136 -38.94 28.35 24.47
C LEU A 136 -39.31 29.19 23.25
N LEU A 137 -38.37 29.39 22.32
CA LEU A 137 -38.58 30.19 21.11
C LEU A 137 -39.69 29.59 20.22
N GLY A 138 -39.67 28.28 20.01
CA GLY A 138 -40.70 27.58 19.22
C GLY A 138 -42.08 27.61 19.88
N TRP A 139 -42.16 27.76 21.22
CA TRP A 139 -43.44 28.01 21.89
C TRP A 139 -43.83 29.49 21.79
N LEU A 140 -42.92 30.43 22.00
CA LEU A 140 -43.22 31.86 21.98
C LEU A 140 -43.75 32.32 20.63
N ASP A 141 -43.06 31.96 19.55
CA ASP A 141 -43.32 32.42 18.19
C ASP A 141 -43.04 31.30 17.17
N PRO A 142 -43.98 30.35 17.00
CA PRO A 142 -43.82 29.21 16.08
C PRO A 142 -43.85 29.61 14.61
N ALA A 143 -44.33 30.81 14.26
CA ALA A 143 -44.39 31.30 12.89
C ALA A 143 -43.11 32.05 12.48
N GLY A 144 -42.35 32.57 13.44
CA GLY A 144 -41.11 33.26 13.17
C GLY A 144 -39.93 32.36 12.79
N GLU A 145 -38.79 33.01 12.56
CA GLU A 145 -37.55 32.35 12.12
C GLU A 145 -37.00 31.41 13.20
N ALA A 146 -36.62 30.19 12.79
CA ALA A 146 -35.89 29.26 13.63
C ALA A 146 -34.42 29.72 13.71
N VAL A 147 -33.89 29.88 14.92
CA VAL A 147 -32.52 30.36 15.15
C VAL A 147 -31.81 29.40 16.10
N TRP A 148 -30.60 28.98 15.75
CA TRP A 148 -29.72 28.17 16.58
C TRP A 148 -28.43 28.93 16.87
N ARG A 149 -28.18 29.24 18.16
CA ARG A 149 -27.01 30.03 18.60
C ARG A 149 -26.86 31.36 17.85
N GLY A 150 -27.97 32.04 17.57
CA GLY A 150 -28.00 33.31 16.84
C GLY A 150 -27.90 33.17 15.31
N THR A 151 -27.77 31.95 14.77
CA THR A 151 -27.74 31.71 13.33
C THR A 151 -29.09 31.19 12.83
N PRO A 152 -29.66 31.77 11.77
CA PRO A 152 -30.85 31.23 11.11
C PRO A 152 -30.71 29.77 10.68
N VAL A 153 -31.72 28.97 10.99
CA VAL A 153 -31.81 27.57 10.56
C VAL A 153 -32.90 27.47 9.51
N THR A 154 -32.47 27.25 8.27
CA THR A 154 -33.34 27.01 7.11
C THR A 154 -33.19 25.56 6.64
N VAL A 155 -34.03 25.15 5.69
CA VAL A 155 -33.91 23.83 5.06
C VAL A 155 -32.55 23.68 4.37
N GLU A 156 -32.09 24.75 3.71
CA GLU A 156 -30.82 24.80 3.03
C GLU A 156 -29.65 24.70 4.02
N SER A 157 -29.70 25.42 5.14
CA SER A 157 -28.61 25.36 6.13
C SER A 157 -28.54 24.01 6.85
N LEU A 158 -29.68 23.34 7.07
CA LEU A 158 -29.71 21.95 7.56
C LEU A 158 -29.08 20.98 6.54
N SER A 159 -29.48 21.06 5.28
CA SER A 159 -28.90 20.22 4.21
C SER A 159 -27.39 20.49 4.05
N GLU A 160 -26.97 21.74 4.13
CA GLU A 160 -25.56 22.14 4.00
C GLU A 160 -24.72 21.70 5.19
N ALA A 161 -25.24 21.82 6.42
CA ALA A 161 -24.58 21.29 7.62
C ALA A 161 -24.34 19.78 7.50
N LEU A 162 -25.32 19.01 7.02
CA LEU A 162 -25.13 17.57 6.81
C LEU A 162 -24.16 17.25 5.66
N ARG A 163 -24.08 18.11 4.64
CA ARG A 163 -23.23 17.92 3.46
C ARG A 163 -21.76 18.27 3.72
N ILE A 164 -21.51 19.47 4.25
CA ILE A 164 -20.16 20.03 4.48
C ILE A 164 -19.72 19.86 5.93
N GLY A 165 -20.62 20.05 6.90
CA GLY A 165 -20.28 19.97 8.32
C GLY A 165 -19.70 18.61 8.72
N ARG A 166 -20.08 17.53 8.03
CA ARG A 166 -19.49 16.19 8.22
C ARG A 166 -18.01 16.07 7.80
N LEU A 167 -17.51 17.00 6.98
CA LEU A 167 -16.15 17.01 6.42
C LEU A 167 -15.24 18.04 7.11
N GLY A 168 -15.83 18.96 7.90
CA GLY A 168 -15.11 20.00 8.62
C GLY A 168 -14.88 19.65 10.09
N GLU A 169 -14.06 20.46 10.76
CA GLU A 169 -13.85 20.42 12.22
C GLU A 169 -14.16 21.76 12.89
N SER A 170 -14.61 22.76 12.12
CA SER A 170 -14.90 24.11 12.61
C SER A 170 -15.90 24.82 11.69
N GLY A 171 -16.51 25.90 12.20
CA GLY A 171 -17.48 26.72 11.47
C GLY A 171 -18.93 26.42 11.83
N PRO A 172 -19.87 27.30 11.41
CA PRO A 172 -21.27 27.21 11.80
C PRO A 172 -21.94 25.93 11.29
N GLU A 173 -21.56 25.45 10.10
CA GLU A 173 -22.09 24.21 9.51
C GLU A 173 -21.65 22.98 10.32
N TRP A 174 -20.40 22.97 10.82
CA TRP A 174 -19.89 21.89 11.66
C TRP A 174 -20.55 21.88 13.04
N GLU A 175 -20.73 23.06 13.65
CA GLU A 175 -21.41 23.16 14.95
C GLU A 175 -22.87 22.69 14.86
N LEU A 176 -23.59 23.12 13.81
CA LEU A 176 -24.95 22.68 13.55
C LEU A 176 -25.00 21.17 13.28
N TYR A 177 -24.07 20.64 12.47
CA TYR A 177 -23.94 19.21 12.22
C TYR A 177 -23.73 18.40 13.50
N ARG A 178 -22.79 18.82 14.35
CA ARG A 178 -22.49 18.15 15.62
C ARG A 178 -23.72 18.12 16.50
N ASP A 179 -24.39 19.26 16.69
CA ASP A 179 -25.55 19.36 17.56
C ASP A 179 -26.76 18.58 17.00
N LEU A 180 -26.91 18.49 15.67
CA LEU A 180 -27.89 17.61 15.02
C LEU A 180 -27.63 16.12 15.35
N CYS A 181 -26.36 15.72 15.39
CA CYS A 181 -25.94 14.35 15.68
C CYS A 181 -25.85 14.00 17.18
N GLU A 182 -25.97 14.98 18.08
CA GLU A 182 -26.09 14.76 19.52
C GLU A 182 -27.55 14.49 19.93
N GLY A 183 -28.51 14.92 19.11
CA GLY A 183 -29.92 14.62 19.24
C GLY A 183 -30.74 15.72 19.92
N GLY A 184 -32.07 15.64 19.75
CA GLY A 184 -33.04 16.57 20.33
C GLY A 184 -33.24 17.87 19.53
N LEU A 185 -32.25 18.29 18.75
CA LEU A 185 -32.34 19.50 17.94
C LEU A 185 -33.44 19.43 16.87
N LEU A 186 -33.61 18.30 16.19
CA LEU A 186 -34.64 18.12 15.16
C LEU A 186 -36.07 18.20 15.74
N ASP A 187 -36.29 17.64 16.93
CA ASP A 187 -37.57 17.73 17.64
C ASP A 187 -37.89 19.18 17.99
N ALA A 188 -36.91 19.92 18.51
CA ALA A 188 -37.06 21.34 18.84
C ALA A 188 -37.32 22.20 17.60
N LEU A 189 -36.58 21.98 16.50
CA LEU A 189 -36.79 22.68 15.23
C LEU A 189 -38.15 22.40 14.61
N SER A 190 -38.72 21.20 14.81
CA SER A 190 -40.05 20.85 14.28
C SER A 190 -41.21 21.66 14.87
N ARG A 191 -40.96 22.45 15.93
CA ARG A 191 -41.95 23.37 16.52
C ARG A 191 -42.15 24.65 15.69
N PHE A 192 -41.22 24.96 14.79
CA PHE A 192 -41.34 26.09 13.89
C PHE A 192 -42.13 25.69 12.64
N THR A 193 -43.02 26.57 12.18
CA THR A 193 -43.95 26.29 11.08
C THR A 193 -43.20 25.90 9.80
N ALA A 194 -42.14 26.63 9.46
CA ALA A 194 -41.29 26.38 8.29
C ALA A 194 -40.56 25.02 8.35
N LEU A 195 -40.30 24.50 9.54
CA LEU A 195 -39.57 23.26 9.78
C LEU A 195 -40.45 22.13 10.35
N SER A 196 -41.77 22.31 10.34
CA SER A 196 -42.74 21.38 10.93
C SER A 196 -42.72 19.98 10.29
N ALA A 197 -42.24 19.87 9.05
CA ALA A 197 -42.02 18.60 8.37
C ALA A 197 -40.99 17.69 9.07
N LEU A 198 -40.11 18.24 9.92
CA LEU A 198 -39.14 17.48 10.72
C LEU A 198 -39.77 16.66 11.86
N ARG A 199 -41.09 16.77 12.07
CA ARG A 199 -41.78 16.06 13.14
C ARG A 199 -41.61 14.55 12.97
N GLY A 200 -41.02 13.91 13.97
CA GLY A 200 -40.73 12.47 13.98
C GLY A 200 -39.39 12.08 13.36
N THR A 201 -38.68 12.98 12.68
CA THR A 201 -37.37 12.71 12.07
C THR A 201 -36.32 12.32 13.12
N GLN A 202 -36.34 12.93 14.31
CA GLN A 202 -35.44 12.56 15.42
C GLN A 202 -35.57 11.08 15.78
N ARG A 203 -36.79 10.59 15.98
CA ARG A 203 -37.06 9.18 16.32
C ARG A 203 -36.62 8.24 15.21
N ALA A 204 -36.96 8.59 13.96
CA ALA A 204 -36.55 7.81 12.79
C ALA A 204 -35.02 7.75 12.67
N TRP A 205 -34.32 8.84 13.01
CA TRP A 205 -32.87 8.89 13.02
C TRP A 205 -32.25 8.06 14.13
N ASP A 206 -32.78 8.13 15.36
CA ASP A 206 -32.34 7.28 16.48
C ASP A 206 -32.49 5.79 16.13
N GLU A 207 -33.64 5.40 15.56
CA GLU A 207 -33.91 4.04 15.09
C GLU A 207 -32.97 3.60 13.97
N ALA A 208 -32.75 4.45 12.96
CA ALA A 208 -31.84 4.17 11.85
C ALA A 208 -30.38 4.05 12.33
N TRP A 209 -29.95 4.91 13.25
CA TRP A 209 -28.63 4.88 13.85
C TRP A 209 -28.41 3.60 14.67
N ASP A 210 -29.39 3.19 15.48
CA ASP A 210 -29.33 1.95 16.26
C ASP A 210 -29.35 0.70 15.38
N SER A 211 -30.12 0.73 14.29
CA SER A 211 -30.09 -0.32 13.28
C SER A 211 -28.72 -0.42 12.61
N TRP A 212 -28.16 0.73 12.21
CA TRP A 212 -26.84 0.80 11.60
C TRP A 212 -25.74 0.29 12.54
N ARG A 213 -25.70 0.74 13.79
CA ARG A 213 -24.69 0.30 14.78
C ARG A 213 -24.71 -1.22 14.98
N ARG A 214 -25.90 -1.82 15.07
CA ARG A 214 -26.04 -3.28 15.17
C ARG A 214 -25.52 -3.97 13.90
N LEU A 215 -25.90 -3.47 12.73
CA LEU A 215 -25.46 -4.03 11.46
C LEU A 215 -23.93 -3.95 11.31
N ALA A 216 -23.34 -2.78 11.59
CA ALA A 216 -21.90 -2.53 11.47
C ALA A 216 -21.07 -3.43 12.42
N ALA A 217 -21.57 -3.70 13.63
CA ALA A 217 -20.91 -4.58 14.59
C ALA A 217 -20.87 -6.06 14.15
N GLU A 218 -21.76 -6.47 13.25
CA GLU A 218 -21.85 -7.85 12.76
C GLU A 218 -21.11 -8.09 11.43
N VAL A 219 -20.57 -7.04 10.79
CA VAL A 219 -19.93 -7.15 9.47
C VAL A 219 -18.62 -7.95 9.56
N PRO A 220 -18.49 -9.07 8.84
CA PRO A 220 -17.26 -9.83 8.82
C PRO A 220 -16.19 -9.13 7.97
N GLY A 221 -15.00 -8.93 8.53
CA GLY A 221 -13.83 -8.45 7.78
C GLY A 221 -13.92 -7.00 7.30
N LEU A 222 -14.69 -6.15 7.99
CA LEU A 222 -14.73 -4.72 7.72
C LEU A 222 -13.33 -4.10 7.95
N PRO A 223 -12.78 -3.34 7.00
CA PRO A 223 -11.49 -2.67 7.18
C PRO A 223 -11.51 -1.68 8.35
N PRO A 224 -10.41 -1.51 9.10
CA PRO A 224 -10.35 -0.57 10.24
C PRO A 224 -10.77 0.85 9.89
N GLU A 225 -10.35 1.35 8.72
CA GLU A 225 -10.70 2.69 8.25
C GLU A 225 -12.19 2.84 7.97
N ALA A 226 -12.83 1.77 7.47
CA ALA A 226 -14.27 1.74 7.24
C ALA A 226 -15.05 1.56 8.55
N GLN A 227 -14.47 0.89 9.54
CA GLN A 227 -15.05 0.73 10.88
C GLN A 227 -15.05 2.05 11.66
N GLU A 228 -13.93 2.77 11.70
CA GLU A 228 -13.84 4.10 12.35
C GLU A 228 -14.85 5.08 11.73
N TRP A 229 -14.96 5.04 10.40
CA TRP A 229 -15.94 5.84 9.68
C TRP A 229 -17.38 5.40 9.97
N ALA A 230 -17.65 4.10 10.07
CA ALA A 230 -18.97 3.56 10.43
C ALA A 230 -19.46 4.06 11.80
N GLU A 231 -18.55 4.25 12.76
CA GLU A 231 -18.89 4.63 14.13
C GLU A 231 -19.24 6.12 14.28
N SER A 232 -18.67 6.99 13.44
CA SER A 232 -18.78 8.45 13.58
C SER A 232 -19.28 9.16 12.32
N GLY A 233 -18.67 8.88 11.17
CA GLY A 233 -18.93 9.54 9.89
C GLY A 233 -20.28 9.18 9.25
N ALA A 234 -20.81 7.99 9.54
CA ALA A 234 -22.09 7.53 8.99
C ALA A 234 -23.32 8.32 9.48
N ARG A 235 -23.22 8.99 10.64
CA ARG A 235 -24.33 9.72 11.29
C ARG A 235 -24.98 10.75 10.39
N GLY A 236 -24.16 11.58 9.74
CA GLY A 236 -24.63 12.67 8.89
C GLY A 236 -25.37 12.20 7.65
N LEU A 237 -24.89 11.13 7.00
CA LEU A 237 -25.53 10.58 5.81
C LEU A 237 -26.85 9.88 6.13
N LEU A 238 -26.90 9.13 7.24
CA LEU A 238 -28.13 8.52 7.72
C LEU A 238 -29.19 9.60 8.04
N LEU A 239 -28.77 10.69 8.68
CA LEU A 239 -29.66 11.82 8.94
C LEU A 239 -30.09 12.54 7.66
N ALA A 240 -29.18 12.78 6.72
CA ALA A 240 -29.49 13.41 5.45
C ALA A 240 -30.53 12.63 4.65
N ALA A 241 -30.45 11.29 4.67
CA ALA A 241 -31.41 10.43 4.00
C ALA A 241 -32.82 10.46 4.63
N LEU A 242 -32.94 10.92 5.87
CA LEU A 242 -34.20 11.02 6.61
C LEU A 242 -34.82 12.42 6.57
N LEU A 243 -34.10 13.42 6.04
CA LEU A 243 -34.66 14.75 5.91
C LEU A 243 -35.81 14.75 4.88
N PRO A 244 -36.97 15.36 5.19
CA PRO A 244 -38.14 15.37 4.33
C PRO A 244 -38.02 16.36 3.15
N TYR A 245 -36.80 16.80 2.84
CA TYR A 245 -36.54 17.94 1.96
C TYR A 245 -35.74 17.51 0.71
N PRO A 246 -36.15 17.96 -0.50
CA PRO A 246 -35.55 17.52 -1.75
C PRO A 246 -34.07 17.89 -1.90
N GLU A 247 -33.61 18.98 -1.28
CA GLU A 247 -32.22 19.46 -1.28
C GLU A 247 -31.27 18.35 -0.85
N SER A 248 -31.61 17.66 0.25
CA SER A 248 -30.81 16.57 0.82
C SER A 248 -30.72 15.36 -0.13
N THR A 249 -31.87 14.92 -0.63
CA THR A 249 -31.96 13.78 -1.56
C THR A 249 -31.29 14.05 -2.90
N THR A 250 -31.25 15.31 -3.35
CA THR A 250 -30.65 15.70 -4.62
C THR A 250 -29.14 15.50 -4.61
N TRP A 251 -28.45 15.98 -3.56
CA TRP A 251 -27.01 15.77 -3.48
C TRP A 251 -26.65 14.33 -3.11
N LEU A 252 -27.47 13.62 -2.31
CA LEU A 252 -27.29 12.19 -2.07
C LEU A 252 -27.37 11.37 -3.37
N ARG A 253 -28.33 11.70 -4.24
CA ARG A 253 -28.45 11.09 -5.58
C ARG A 253 -27.23 11.40 -6.45
N ALA A 254 -26.80 12.66 -6.47
CA ALA A 254 -25.58 13.04 -7.18
C ALA A 254 -24.37 12.26 -6.65
N ALA A 255 -24.18 12.14 -5.33
CA ALA A 255 -23.08 11.39 -4.73
C ALA A 255 -23.10 9.91 -5.12
N ARG A 256 -24.29 9.28 -5.13
CA ARG A 256 -24.48 7.89 -5.58
C ARG A 256 -24.06 7.66 -7.04
N GLU A 257 -24.25 8.65 -7.91
CA GLU A 257 -23.89 8.54 -9.34
C GLU A 257 -22.38 8.68 -9.59
N HIS A 258 -21.61 9.24 -8.65
CA HIS A 258 -20.18 9.47 -8.84
C HIS A 258 -19.31 8.22 -8.69
N VAL A 259 -19.81 7.19 -8.01
CA VAL A 259 -19.01 5.99 -7.68
C VAL A 259 -19.69 4.73 -8.19
N ALA A 260 -19.03 4.06 -9.12
CA ALA A 260 -19.47 2.75 -9.59
C ALA A 260 -19.17 1.68 -8.52
N PRO A 261 -20.16 0.85 -8.13
CA PRO A 261 -19.92 -0.24 -7.20
C PRO A 261 -18.99 -1.29 -7.78
N PRO A 262 -18.16 -1.94 -6.94
CA PRO A 262 -17.39 -3.08 -7.39
C PRO A 262 -18.33 -4.22 -7.83
N PRO A 263 -17.89 -5.06 -8.79
CA PRO A 263 -18.56 -6.31 -9.13
C PRO A 263 -18.86 -7.18 -7.91
N THR A 264 -20.02 -7.84 -7.91
CA THR A 264 -20.42 -8.79 -6.86
C THR A 264 -19.39 -9.91 -6.72
N GLY A 265 -19.01 -10.21 -5.48
CA GLY A 265 -18.03 -11.22 -5.11
C GLY A 265 -16.60 -10.71 -4.99
N GLU A 266 -16.32 -9.45 -5.34
CA GLU A 266 -14.95 -8.90 -5.26
C GLU A 266 -14.61 -8.43 -3.83
N ILE A 267 -15.58 -7.89 -3.10
CA ILE A 267 -15.44 -7.34 -1.75
C ILE A 267 -16.53 -7.90 -0.84
N GLU A 268 -16.19 -8.95 -0.10
CA GLU A 268 -17.15 -9.75 0.69
C GLU A 268 -17.91 -8.95 1.74
N TRP A 269 -17.23 -8.08 2.50
CA TRP A 269 -17.88 -7.27 3.54
C TRP A 269 -18.90 -6.29 2.96
N TYR A 270 -18.62 -5.77 1.75
CA TYR A 270 -19.50 -4.83 1.05
C TYR A 270 -20.74 -5.55 0.51
N ASP A 271 -20.56 -6.73 -0.09
CA ASP A 271 -21.68 -7.56 -0.54
C ASP A 271 -22.56 -8.00 0.64
N TRP A 272 -21.94 -8.32 1.79
CA TRP A 272 -22.66 -8.68 3.01
C TRP A 272 -23.56 -7.54 3.52
N LEU A 273 -23.04 -6.31 3.51
CA LEU A 273 -23.79 -5.10 3.88
C LEU A 273 -24.91 -4.81 2.88
N ARG A 274 -24.61 -4.88 1.59
CA ARG A 274 -25.58 -4.62 0.52
C ARG A 274 -26.75 -5.61 0.54
N ALA A 275 -26.53 -6.86 0.95
CA ALA A 275 -27.61 -7.83 1.12
C ALA A 275 -28.55 -7.52 2.31
N ARG A 276 -28.19 -6.57 3.19
CA ARG A 276 -28.88 -6.24 4.45
C ARG A 276 -29.21 -4.75 4.59
N ASP A 277 -29.01 -3.97 3.53
CA ASP A 277 -29.25 -2.53 3.57
C ASP A 277 -30.74 -2.16 3.62
N GLY A 278 -31.63 -3.12 3.33
CA GLY A 278 -33.08 -2.92 3.33
C GLY A 278 -33.63 -2.30 2.04
N GLY A 279 -32.79 -2.09 1.02
CA GLY A 279 -33.13 -1.50 -0.27
C GLY A 279 -32.52 -0.12 -0.49
N SER A 280 -32.46 0.31 -1.75
CA SER A 280 -31.71 1.50 -2.18
C SER A 280 -32.25 2.84 -1.69
N ASP A 281 -33.48 2.86 -1.19
CA ASP A 281 -34.18 4.07 -0.79
C ASP A 281 -34.28 4.19 0.75
N THR A 282 -33.68 3.25 1.48
CA THR A 282 -33.55 3.32 2.93
C THR A 282 -32.35 4.19 3.34
N PRO A 283 -32.30 4.72 4.58
CA PRO A 283 -31.13 5.47 5.05
C PRO A 283 -29.82 4.67 4.95
N ILE A 284 -29.86 3.39 5.31
CA ILE A 284 -28.71 2.49 5.22
C ILE A 284 -28.35 2.24 3.75
N GLY A 285 -29.35 2.06 2.87
CA GLY A 285 -29.14 1.97 1.42
C GLY A 285 -28.42 3.18 0.83
N TRP A 286 -28.79 4.41 1.25
CA TRP A 286 -28.09 5.63 0.86
C TRP A 286 -26.64 5.66 1.34
N LEU A 287 -26.42 5.28 2.61
CA LEU A 287 -25.08 5.14 3.19
C LEU A 287 -24.22 4.13 2.41
N MET A 288 -24.81 2.99 2.04
CA MET A 288 -24.13 1.94 1.27
C MET A 288 -23.79 2.42 -0.13
N ALA A 289 -24.74 3.06 -0.81
CA ALA A 289 -24.61 3.48 -2.19
C ALA A 289 -23.63 4.65 -2.40
N THR A 290 -23.34 5.42 -1.36
CA THR A 290 -22.44 6.58 -1.41
C THR A 290 -21.04 6.20 -0.89
N ASP A 291 -20.80 6.35 0.41
CA ASP A 291 -19.45 6.33 0.98
C ASP A 291 -18.89 4.91 1.04
N PHE A 292 -19.67 3.90 1.41
CA PHE A 292 -19.17 2.51 1.44
C PHE A 292 -18.89 1.96 0.03
N THR A 293 -19.64 2.38 -0.99
CA THR A 293 -19.29 2.09 -2.39
C THR A 293 -17.90 2.64 -2.71
N ALA A 294 -17.58 3.86 -2.27
CA ALA A 294 -16.26 4.46 -2.50
C ALA A 294 -15.13 3.69 -1.81
N TYR A 295 -15.32 3.30 -0.55
CA TYR A 295 -14.37 2.45 0.18
C TYR A 295 -14.17 1.10 -0.50
N ALA A 296 -15.26 0.42 -0.88
CA ALA A 296 -15.20 -0.88 -1.54
C ALA A 296 -14.55 -0.79 -2.92
N ALA A 297 -14.84 0.26 -3.70
CA ALA A 297 -14.22 0.50 -5.01
C ALA A 297 -12.70 0.76 -4.88
N ALA A 298 -12.28 1.57 -3.90
CA ALA A 298 -10.87 1.82 -3.64
C ALA A 298 -10.12 0.53 -3.24
N GLN A 299 -10.73 -0.30 -2.39
CA GLN A 299 -10.14 -1.57 -1.98
C GLN A 299 -10.08 -2.58 -3.13
N ALA A 300 -11.12 -2.65 -3.96
CA ALA A 300 -11.14 -3.49 -5.17
C ALA A 300 -10.01 -3.11 -6.13
N GLU A 301 -9.85 -1.82 -6.40
CA GLU A 301 -8.76 -1.30 -7.23
C GLU A 301 -7.38 -1.63 -6.63
N GLN A 302 -7.20 -1.50 -5.31
CA GLN A 302 -5.97 -1.90 -4.64
C GLN A 302 -5.68 -3.40 -4.79
N ARG A 303 -6.70 -4.27 -4.62
CA ARG A 303 -6.56 -5.72 -4.85
C ARG A 303 -6.17 -6.04 -6.29
N ARG A 304 -6.76 -5.36 -7.28
CA ARG A 304 -6.43 -5.53 -8.70
C ARG A 304 -4.99 -5.12 -8.99
N ARG A 305 -4.54 -3.99 -8.45
CA ARG A 305 -3.15 -3.51 -8.57
C ARG A 305 -2.17 -4.51 -7.96
N GLN A 306 -2.46 -5.00 -6.76
CA GLN A 306 -1.64 -6.01 -6.09
C GLN A 306 -1.56 -7.29 -6.92
N ALA A 307 -2.70 -7.81 -7.39
CA ALA A 307 -2.75 -9.00 -8.24
C ALA A 307 -2.04 -8.80 -9.59
N ALA A 308 -1.98 -7.58 -10.12
CA ALA A 308 -1.22 -7.27 -11.34
C ALA A 308 0.29 -7.27 -11.07
N VAL A 309 0.72 -6.69 -9.95
CA VAL A 309 2.12 -6.73 -9.49
C VAL A 309 2.57 -8.17 -9.22
N ASP A 310 1.74 -8.97 -8.55
CA ASP A 310 2.06 -10.37 -8.27
C ASP A 310 2.17 -11.20 -9.56
N ARG A 311 1.26 -11.00 -10.52
CA ARG A 311 1.37 -11.61 -11.86
C ARG A 311 2.65 -11.20 -12.59
N GLN A 312 3.07 -9.94 -12.48
CA GLN A 312 4.33 -9.47 -13.07
C GLN A 312 5.53 -10.12 -12.38
N ASN A 313 5.51 -10.23 -11.06
CA ASN A 313 6.56 -10.89 -10.28
C ASN A 313 6.68 -12.38 -10.63
N GLN A 314 5.57 -13.10 -10.78
CA GLN A 314 5.55 -14.51 -11.21
C GLN A 314 6.10 -14.70 -12.63
N ARG A 315 5.79 -13.78 -13.56
CA ARG A 315 6.39 -13.79 -14.91
C ARG A 315 7.89 -13.54 -14.85
N MET A 316 8.34 -12.67 -13.95
CA MET A 316 9.77 -12.39 -13.81
C MET A 316 10.52 -13.60 -13.22
N THR A 317 9.99 -14.25 -12.19
CA THR A 317 10.60 -15.45 -11.61
C THR A 317 10.72 -16.58 -12.63
N THR A 318 9.69 -16.81 -13.45
CA THR A 318 9.75 -17.83 -14.51
C THR A 318 10.80 -17.54 -15.59
N VAL A 319 10.97 -16.27 -15.99
CA VAL A 319 12.05 -15.87 -16.93
C VAL A 319 13.43 -16.09 -16.32
N LEU A 320 13.59 -15.71 -15.04
CA LEU A 320 14.82 -15.88 -14.28
C LEU A 320 15.20 -17.36 -14.15
N ASP A 321 14.23 -18.21 -13.83
CA ASP A 321 14.41 -19.67 -13.75
C ASP A 321 14.83 -20.24 -15.11
N HIS A 322 14.17 -19.84 -16.20
CA HIS A 322 14.51 -20.28 -17.55
C HIS A 322 15.94 -19.89 -17.96
N ALA A 323 16.36 -18.66 -17.66
CA ALA A 323 17.71 -18.18 -17.94
C ALA A 323 18.77 -18.98 -17.15
N SER A 324 18.50 -19.29 -15.89
CA SER A 324 19.39 -20.12 -15.07
C SER A 324 19.54 -21.55 -15.63
N ALA A 325 18.44 -22.15 -16.08
CA ALA A 325 18.44 -23.48 -16.67
C ALA A 325 19.21 -23.53 -18.01
N LEU A 326 19.08 -22.49 -18.84
CA LEU A 326 19.83 -22.38 -20.09
C LEU A 326 21.34 -22.29 -19.83
N ARG A 327 21.75 -21.50 -18.84
CA ARG A 327 23.16 -21.38 -18.43
C ARG A 327 23.73 -22.71 -17.96
N ASP A 328 23.00 -23.45 -17.13
CA ASP A 328 23.48 -24.74 -16.63
C ASP A 328 23.61 -25.78 -17.74
N ARG A 329 22.72 -25.73 -18.75
CA ARG A 329 22.86 -26.53 -19.99
C ARG A 329 24.11 -26.14 -20.77
N GLN A 330 24.34 -24.85 -21.01
CA GLN A 330 25.54 -24.38 -21.73
C GLN A 330 26.84 -24.81 -21.04
N TRP A 331 26.91 -24.69 -19.72
CA TRP A 331 28.07 -25.15 -18.95
C TRP A 331 28.25 -26.67 -19.01
N ALA A 332 27.16 -27.43 -18.88
CA ALA A 332 27.20 -28.88 -19.01
C ALA A 332 27.67 -29.32 -20.40
N ASP A 333 27.24 -28.64 -21.46
CA ASP A 333 27.68 -28.91 -22.83
C ASP A 333 29.16 -28.56 -23.03
N TYR A 334 29.63 -27.45 -22.45
CA TYR A 334 31.06 -27.10 -22.43
C TYR A 334 31.90 -28.16 -21.71
N GLU A 335 31.51 -28.60 -20.51
CA GLU A 335 32.16 -29.68 -19.73
C GLU A 335 32.21 -30.99 -20.53
N ARG A 336 31.09 -31.38 -21.15
CA ARG A 336 30.99 -32.57 -22.00
C ARG A 336 31.98 -32.50 -23.16
N ARG A 337 31.99 -31.40 -23.91
CA ARG A 337 32.94 -31.19 -25.03
C ARG A 337 34.39 -31.22 -24.55
N ARG A 338 34.68 -30.56 -23.42
CA ARG A 338 36.03 -30.49 -22.83
C ARG A 338 36.58 -31.87 -22.49
N LEU A 339 35.76 -32.74 -21.90
CA LEU A 339 36.18 -34.02 -21.34
C LEU A 339 36.04 -35.21 -22.30
N THR A 340 35.65 -35.00 -23.56
CA THR A 340 35.58 -36.08 -24.55
C THR A 340 36.94 -36.78 -24.73
N PRO A 341 36.97 -38.10 -25.00
CA PRO A 341 38.22 -38.83 -25.26
C PRO A 341 39.05 -38.22 -26.40
N THR A 342 38.37 -37.73 -27.45
CA THR A 342 39.00 -37.05 -28.59
C THR A 342 39.63 -35.73 -28.20
N ALA A 343 38.97 -34.92 -27.37
CA ALA A 343 39.53 -33.67 -26.85
C ALA A 343 40.77 -33.91 -25.97
N ARG A 344 40.74 -34.96 -25.13
CA ARG A 344 41.88 -35.36 -24.30
C ARG A 344 43.06 -35.82 -25.15
N LEU A 345 42.82 -36.69 -26.14
CA LEU A 345 43.86 -37.12 -27.07
C LEU A 345 44.43 -35.94 -27.86
N GLY A 346 43.56 -35.05 -28.35
CA GLY A 346 43.98 -33.82 -29.03
C GLY A 346 44.82 -32.91 -28.13
N ALA A 347 44.50 -32.81 -26.84
CA ALA A 347 45.31 -32.07 -25.86
C ALA A 347 46.71 -32.68 -25.70
N VAL A 348 46.78 -34.01 -25.60
CA VAL A 348 48.05 -34.75 -25.52
C VAL A 348 48.89 -34.53 -26.76
N VAL A 349 48.31 -34.66 -27.96
CA VAL A 349 49.01 -34.40 -29.24
C VAL A 349 49.53 -32.97 -29.29
N ARG A 350 48.72 -31.98 -28.91
CA ARG A 350 49.14 -30.58 -28.85
C ARG A 350 50.28 -30.37 -27.84
N ALA A 351 50.25 -31.04 -26.69
CA ALA A 351 51.31 -30.96 -25.70
C ALA A 351 52.61 -31.59 -26.22
N THR A 352 52.51 -32.73 -26.90
CA THR A 352 53.65 -33.40 -27.54
C THR A 352 54.27 -32.51 -28.61
N LEU A 353 53.46 -31.92 -29.50
CA LEU A 353 53.95 -31.02 -30.54
C LEU A 353 54.61 -29.77 -29.95
N TRP A 354 54.01 -29.20 -28.91
CA TRP A 354 54.52 -27.99 -28.28
C TRP A 354 55.83 -28.26 -27.52
N LEU A 355 55.87 -29.27 -26.66
CA LEU A 355 57.08 -29.64 -25.91
C LEU A 355 58.16 -30.21 -26.83
N GLY A 356 57.78 -30.97 -27.86
CA GLY A 356 58.68 -31.45 -28.91
C GLY A 356 59.34 -30.30 -29.66
N ALA A 357 58.59 -29.25 -30.02
CA ALA A 357 59.15 -28.05 -30.65
C ALA A 357 60.15 -27.32 -29.73
N TRP A 358 59.90 -27.27 -28.43
CA TRP A 358 60.87 -26.71 -27.46
C TRP A 358 62.12 -27.57 -27.32
N GLY A 359 61.96 -28.89 -27.21
CA GLY A 359 63.10 -29.82 -27.20
C GLY A 359 63.96 -29.69 -28.46
N ALA A 360 63.31 -29.68 -29.64
CA ALA A 360 63.98 -29.55 -30.93
C ALA A 360 64.69 -28.20 -31.12
N THR A 361 64.17 -27.10 -30.57
CA THR A 361 64.80 -25.77 -30.69
C THR A 361 65.95 -25.56 -29.72
N THR A 362 65.93 -26.20 -28.55
CA THR A 362 66.97 -26.06 -27.52
C THR A 362 68.24 -26.87 -27.81
N ILE A 363 68.13 -28.01 -28.50
CA ILE A 363 69.28 -28.85 -28.87
C ILE A 363 70.28 -28.10 -29.78
N PRO A 364 69.88 -27.44 -30.89
CA PRO A 364 70.79 -26.65 -31.71
C PRO A 364 71.53 -25.55 -30.94
N VAL A 365 70.89 -24.94 -29.93
CA VAL A 365 71.53 -23.92 -29.09
C VAL A 365 72.74 -24.50 -28.35
N ALA A 366 72.62 -25.71 -27.79
CA ALA A 366 73.74 -26.38 -27.13
C ALA A 366 74.90 -26.63 -28.11
N TRP A 367 74.60 -27.06 -29.33
CA TRP A 367 75.59 -27.31 -30.38
C TRP A 367 76.22 -26.02 -30.95
N ILE A 368 75.47 -24.95 -31.11
CA ILE A 368 76.01 -23.65 -31.55
C ILE A 368 76.99 -23.11 -30.50
N MET A 369 76.63 -23.23 -29.23
CA MET A 369 77.42 -22.66 -28.13
C MET A 369 78.69 -23.46 -27.87
N TRP A 370 78.61 -24.80 -27.88
CA TRP A 370 79.70 -25.68 -27.42
C TRP A 370 80.24 -26.62 -28.50
N GLY A 371 79.51 -26.89 -29.57
CA GLY A 371 79.86 -27.93 -30.54
C GLY A 371 81.14 -27.65 -31.33
N TRP A 372 81.51 -26.37 -31.48
CA TRP A 372 82.74 -25.98 -32.19
C TRP A 372 84.01 -26.13 -31.34
N ALA A 373 83.89 -26.03 -30.02
CA ALA A 373 85.03 -26.14 -29.11
C ALA A 373 85.10 -27.51 -28.43
N GLN A 374 83.96 -28.08 -28.03
CA GLN A 374 83.85 -29.25 -27.15
C GLN A 374 82.60 -30.08 -27.49
N PRO A 375 82.66 -30.94 -28.52
CA PRO A 375 81.51 -31.69 -29.02
C PRO A 375 80.92 -32.67 -27.99
N ASP A 376 81.75 -33.25 -27.11
CA ASP A 376 81.30 -34.19 -26.07
C ASP A 376 80.40 -33.51 -25.03
N ILE A 377 80.67 -32.24 -24.71
CA ILE A 377 79.82 -31.44 -23.82
C ILE A 377 78.50 -31.10 -24.52
N ALA A 378 78.52 -30.71 -25.80
CA ALA A 378 77.31 -30.44 -26.57
C ALA A 378 76.40 -31.68 -26.68
N LEU A 379 76.99 -32.87 -26.89
CA LEU A 379 76.27 -34.15 -26.93
C LEU A 379 75.63 -34.48 -25.57
N THR A 380 76.40 -34.34 -24.49
CA THR A 380 75.91 -34.61 -23.12
C THR A 380 74.79 -33.64 -22.72
N LEU A 381 74.95 -32.35 -23.02
CA LEU A 381 73.91 -31.33 -22.83
C LEU A 381 72.65 -31.65 -23.62
N SER A 382 72.78 -32.13 -24.86
CA SER A 382 71.65 -32.52 -25.70
C SER A 382 70.84 -33.65 -25.05
N TRP A 383 71.51 -34.68 -24.51
CA TRP A 383 70.85 -35.76 -23.78
C TRP A 383 70.12 -35.27 -22.52
N TYR A 384 70.72 -34.37 -21.75
CA TYR A 384 70.06 -33.77 -20.59
C TYR A 384 68.82 -32.96 -20.99
N LEU A 385 68.89 -32.18 -22.06
CA LEU A 385 67.75 -31.42 -22.57
C LEU A 385 66.60 -32.34 -23.03
N VAL A 386 66.92 -33.46 -23.69
CA VAL A 386 65.92 -34.48 -24.08
C VAL A 386 65.29 -35.13 -22.85
N ALA A 387 66.10 -35.63 -21.91
CA ALA A 387 65.62 -36.29 -20.69
C ALA A 387 64.73 -35.36 -19.87
N LEU A 388 65.11 -34.08 -19.79
CA LEU A 388 64.36 -33.07 -19.06
C LEU A 388 63.04 -32.72 -19.76
N THR A 389 63.04 -32.62 -21.10
CA THR A 389 61.82 -32.42 -21.88
C THR A 389 60.84 -33.59 -21.69
N LEU A 390 61.35 -34.83 -21.64
CA LEU A 390 60.56 -36.03 -21.37
C LEU A 390 59.99 -36.04 -19.95
N ALA A 391 60.80 -35.70 -18.95
CA ALA A 391 60.36 -35.61 -17.55
C ALA A 391 59.27 -34.54 -17.38
N ALA A 392 59.44 -33.39 -18.03
CA ALA A 392 58.45 -32.32 -18.04
C ALA A 392 57.14 -32.73 -18.73
N TYR A 393 57.24 -33.47 -19.84
CA TYR A 393 56.08 -34.04 -20.52
C TYR A 393 55.32 -34.99 -19.59
N ALA A 394 56.01 -35.96 -19.00
CA ALA A 394 55.43 -36.94 -18.08
C ALA A 394 54.75 -36.28 -16.87
N GLY A 395 55.41 -35.31 -16.22
CA GLY A 395 54.84 -34.57 -15.09
C GLY A 395 53.69 -33.63 -15.48
N GLY A 396 53.63 -33.17 -16.74
CA GLY A 396 52.56 -32.31 -17.25
C GLY A 396 51.32 -33.06 -17.77
N LEU A 397 51.50 -34.32 -18.19
CA LEU A 397 50.48 -35.11 -18.86
C LEU A 397 49.16 -35.23 -18.07
N PRO A 398 49.15 -35.46 -16.74
CA PRO A 398 47.90 -35.50 -15.97
C PRO A 398 47.12 -34.18 -16.02
N ARG A 399 47.80 -33.03 -16.00
CA ARG A 399 47.17 -31.70 -16.08
C ARG A 399 46.59 -31.45 -17.48
N VAL A 400 47.32 -31.83 -18.53
CA VAL A 400 46.86 -31.72 -19.93
C VAL A 400 45.61 -32.58 -20.17
N ILE A 401 45.60 -33.82 -19.67
CA ILE A 401 44.44 -34.72 -19.80
C ILE A 401 43.22 -34.16 -19.04
N ARG A 402 43.41 -33.60 -17.85
CA ARG A 402 42.34 -32.95 -17.09
C ARG A 402 41.76 -31.73 -17.80
N LEU A 403 42.59 -30.97 -18.50
CA LEU A 403 42.17 -29.78 -19.26
C LEU A 403 41.48 -30.12 -20.57
N GLY A 404 41.84 -31.22 -21.23
CA GLY A 404 41.20 -31.66 -22.48
C GLY A 404 41.15 -30.55 -23.53
N ALA A 405 39.96 -30.24 -24.06
CA ALA A 405 39.80 -29.21 -25.11
C ALA A 405 40.26 -27.80 -24.69
N ALA A 406 40.32 -27.51 -23.39
CA ALA A 406 40.79 -26.21 -22.88
C ALA A 406 42.31 -26.02 -23.03
N TYR A 407 43.07 -27.10 -23.22
CA TYR A 407 44.51 -27.00 -23.46
C TYR A 407 44.77 -26.66 -24.93
N GLN A 408 45.08 -25.40 -25.23
CA GLN A 408 45.33 -24.89 -26.57
C GLN A 408 46.66 -24.13 -26.66
N PRO A 409 47.80 -24.84 -26.72
CA PRO A 409 49.07 -24.19 -26.95
C PRO A 409 49.07 -23.51 -28.33
N PRO A 410 49.73 -22.35 -28.48
CA PRO A 410 49.70 -21.53 -29.69
C PRO A 410 50.54 -22.15 -30.82
N LEU A 411 50.19 -23.36 -31.24
CA LEU A 411 50.90 -24.12 -32.29
C LEU A 411 50.71 -23.51 -33.68
N ARG A 412 49.57 -22.85 -33.92
CA ARG A 412 49.19 -22.34 -35.25
C ARG A 412 49.37 -20.83 -35.42
N ARG A 413 49.55 -20.08 -34.32
CA ARG A 413 49.51 -18.61 -34.34
C ARG A 413 50.65 -17.99 -33.51
N VAL A 414 51.88 -18.43 -33.77
CA VAL A 414 53.12 -17.89 -33.16
C VAL A 414 53.21 -16.37 -33.36
N ARG A 415 52.69 -15.86 -34.49
CA ARG A 415 52.62 -14.43 -34.79
C ARG A 415 51.67 -13.65 -33.88
N GLU A 416 50.48 -14.17 -33.61
CA GLU A 416 49.52 -13.53 -32.67
C GLU A 416 50.03 -13.59 -31.23
N TRP A 417 50.73 -14.66 -30.85
CA TRP A 417 51.43 -14.73 -29.58
C TRP A 417 52.54 -13.66 -29.49
N ALA A 418 53.30 -13.45 -30.55
CA ALA A 418 54.32 -12.39 -30.61
C ALA A 418 53.69 -10.98 -30.59
N ASP A 419 52.54 -10.78 -31.23
CA ASP A 419 51.82 -9.50 -31.24
C ASP A 419 51.16 -9.21 -29.88
N GLY A 420 50.59 -10.23 -29.21
CA GLY A 420 50.11 -10.12 -27.83
C GLY A 420 51.23 -9.91 -26.81
N ALA A 421 52.42 -10.46 -27.07
CA ALA A 421 53.60 -10.14 -26.28
C ALA A 421 54.03 -8.68 -26.48
N ARG A 422 54.02 -8.16 -27.71
CA ARG A 422 54.31 -6.74 -27.99
C ARG A 422 53.33 -5.77 -27.32
N ALA A 423 52.05 -6.15 -27.19
CA ALA A 423 51.03 -5.33 -26.55
C ALA A 423 51.18 -5.20 -25.03
N ASP A 424 51.86 -6.16 -24.37
CA ASP A 424 52.14 -6.11 -22.92
C ASP A 424 53.67 -6.16 -22.68
N PRO A 425 54.35 -4.99 -22.63
CA PRO A 425 55.81 -4.92 -22.46
C PRO A 425 56.29 -5.55 -21.15
N GLY A 426 55.43 -5.65 -20.13
CA GLY A 426 55.72 -6.36 -18.88
C GLY A 426 55.80 -7.87 -19.05
N ARG A 427 55.10 -8.44 -20.04
CA ARG A 427 55.15 -9.87 -20.39
C ARG A 427 56.40 -10.20 -21.19
N VAL A 428 56.80 -9.34 -22.13
CA VAL A 428 58.04 -9.49 -22.93
C VAL A 428 59.29 -9.39 -22.06
N ARG A 429 59.36 -8.39 -21.16
CA ARG A 429 60.50 -8.24 -20.25
C ARG A 429 60.69 -9.48 -19.38
N ARG A 430 59.60 -10.05 -18.85
CA ARG A 430 59.64 -11.31 -18.09
C ARG A 430 60.07 -12.50 -18.95
N GLY A 431 59.64 -12.55 -20.21
CA GLY A 431 60.08 -13.58 -21.16
C GLY A 431 61.58 -13.51 -21.48
N LEU A 432 62.11 -12.32 -21.75
CA LEU A 432 63.52 -12.10 -22.05
C LEU A 432 64.43 -12.40 -20.84
N ILE A 433 64.05 -11.97 -19.64
CA ILE A 433 64.78 -12.30 -18.40
C ILE A 433 64.88 -13.82 -18.24
N ARG A 434 63.79 -14.54 -18.52
CA ARG A 434 63.75 -16.01 -18.39
C ARG A 434 64.54 -16.73 -19.46
N ALA A 435 64.47 -16.28 -20.72
CA ALA A 435 65.33 -16.79 -21.79
C ALA A 435 66.81 -16.57 -21.45
N GLY A 436 67.15 -15.41 -20.90
CA GLY A 436 68.49 -15.11 -20.38
C GLY A 436 68.92 -16.04 -19.25
N VAL A 437 68.02 -16.39 -18.32
CA VAL A 437 68.29 -17.38 -17.26
C VAL A 437 68.56 -18.78 -17.82
N VAL A 438 67.80 -19.22 -18.84
CA VAL A 438 68.03 -20.51 -19.48
C VAL A 438 69.38 -20.54 -20.21
N VAL A 439 69.68 -19.50 -21.01
CA VAL A 439 70.96 -19.38 -21.71
C VAL A 439 72.12 -19.29 -20.72
N GLY A 440 71.97 -18.51 -19.66
CA GLY A 440 72.96 -18.38 -18.58
C GLY A 440 73.20 -19.70 -17.85
N ALA A 441 72.13 -20.46 -17.56
CA ALA A 441 72.25 -21.79 -16.95
C ALA A 441 72.96 -22.79 -17.87
N VAL A 442 72.66 -22.78 -19.17
CA VAL A 442 73.34 -23.63 -20.18
C VAL A 442 74.82 -23.26 -20.29
N LEU A 443 75.18 -21.98 -20.19
CA LEU A 443 76.56 -21.50 -20.18
C LEU A 443 77.31 -21.93 -18.92
N ILE A 444 76.76 -21.66 -17.73
CA ILE A 444 77.35 -22.07 -16.44
C ILE A 444 77.53 -23.59 -16.42
N LEU A 445 76.58 -24.32 -17.00
CA LEU A 445 76.64 -25.77 -17.07
C LEU A 445 77.78 -26.30 -17.95
N GLY A 446 77.97 -25.73 -19.15
CA GLY A 446 79.07 -26.16 -20.02
C GLY A 446 80.44 -25.95 -19.36
N VAL A 447 80.60 -24.84 -18.61
CA VAL A 447 81.81 -24.58 -17.82
C VAL A 447 81.98 -25.59 -16.68
N LEU A 448 80.91 -25.89 -15.92
CA LEU A 448 80.98 -26.87 -14.82
C LEU A 448 81.22 -28.31 -15.31
N LEU A 449 80.74 -28.68 -16.49
CA LEU A 449 81.03 -29.98 -17.11
C LEU A 449 82.51 -30.10 -17.50
N HIS A 450 83.11 -28.99 -17.96
CA HIS A 450 84.51 -28.94 -18.34
C HIS A 450 85.44 -29.10 -17.12
N ASP A 451 85.15 -28.42 -16.01
CA ASP A 451 86.09 -28.29 -14.89
C ASP A 451 85.95 -29.35 -13.78
N VAL A 452 84.75 -29.93 -13.57
CA VAL A 452 84.45 -30.72 -12.35
C VAL A 452 84.16 -32.21 -12.61
N GLY A 453 84.04 -32.60 -13.89
CA GLY A 453 83.82 -33.99 -14.30
C GLY A 453 82.38 -34.49 -14.13
N VAL A 454 81.97 -35.40 -15.02
CA VAL A 454 80.56 -35.77 -15.31
C VAL A 454 79.73 -36.15 -14.08
N ILE A 455 80.28 -36.87 -13.11
CA ILE A 455 79.52 -37.42 -11.97
C ILE A 455 79.08 -36.32 -11.00
N ALA A 456 79.98 -35.42 -10.62
CA ALA A 456 79.67 -34.30 -9.72
C ALA A 456 78.72 -33.30 -10.40
N THR A 457 78.91 -33.06 -11.69
CA THR A 457 78.03 -32.21 -12.50
C THR A 457 76.62 -32.82 -12.54
N THR A 458 76.46 -34.12 -12.78
CA THR A 458 75.13 -34.76 -12.85
C THR A 458 74.32 -34.59 -11.56
N VAL A 459 74.93 -34.78 -10.39
CA VAL A 459 74.23 -34.72 -9.09
C VAL A 459 73.81 -33.29 -8.71
N LEU A 460 74.65 -32.29 -8.98
CA LEU A 460 74.36 -30.88 -8.66
C LEU A 460 73.50 -30.19 -9.72
N VAL A 461 73.61 -30.60 -10.98
CA VAL A 461 73.02 -29.87 -12.11
C VAL A 461 71.64 -30.35 -12.45
N VAL A 462 71.34 -31.65 -12.41
CA VAL A 462 69.99 -32.15 -12.69
C VAL A 462 68.92 -31.40 -11.87
N PRO A 463 69.08 -31.14 -10.56
CA PRO A 463 68.12 -30.33 -9.81
C PRO A 463 68.11 -28.84 -10.22
N LEU A 464 69.26 -28.26 -10.58
CA LEU A 464 69.34 -26.88 -11.07
C LEU A 464 68.65 -26.70 -12.42
N LEU A 465 68.87 -27.62 -13.37
CA LEU A 465 68.19 -27.65 -14.66
C LEU A 465 66.70 -27.93 -14.48
N ALA A 466 66.32 -28.84 -13.58
CA ALA A 466 64.92 -29.05 -13.23
C ALA A 466 64.28 -27.77 -12.70
N ALA A 467 64.96 -27.01 -11.84
CA ALA A 467 64.49 -25.73 -11.32
C ALA A 467 64.40 -24.63 -12.40
N VAL A 468 65.42 -24.50 -13.25
CA VAL A 468 65.46 -23.51 -14.35
C VAL A 468 64.40 -23.82 -15.40
N PHE A 469 64.21 -25.08 -15.76
CA PHE A 469 63.17 -25.47 -16.69
C PHE A 469 61.78 -25.35 -16.08
N HIS A 470 61.62 -25.67 -14.79
CA HIS A 470 60.37 -25.42 -14.05
C HIS A 470 60.04 -23.92 -14.02
N PHE A 471 61.04 -23.06 -13.84
CA PHE A 471 60.89 -21.60 -13.85
C PHE A 471 60.57 -21.04 -15.24
N ALA A 472 61.22 -21.54 -16.29
CA ALA A 472 60.90 -21.19 -17.68
C ALA A 472 59.48 -21.64 -18.06
N ARG A 473 59.05 -22.81 -17.56
CA ARG A 473 57.72 -23.40 -17.78
C ARG A 473 56.59 -22.63 -17.09
N ILE A 474 56.77 -22.18 -15.85
CA ILE A 474 55.78 -21.36 -15.13
C ILE A 474 55.60 -19.99 -15.81
N GLY A 475 56.64 -19.53 -16.51
CA GLY A 475 56.69 -18.18 -17.02
C GLY A 475 56.30 -17.95 -18.47
N ALA A 476 56.56 -18.91 -19.35
CA ALA A 476 56.40 -18.76 -20.80
C ALA A 476 55.06 -19.31 -21.35
N LEU A 477 54.34 -20.09 -20.56
CA LEU A 477 53.09 -20.71 -20.96
C LEU A 477 51.93 -19.92 -20.36
N HIS A 478 51.04 -19.45 -21.23
CA HIS A 478 49.70 -19.05 -20.81
C HIS A 478 49.13 -20.21 -19.99
N ASP A 479 48.88 -20.02 -18.70
CA ASP A 479 48.43 -21.12 -17.85
C ASP A 479 46.96 -21.41 -18.20
N TRP A 480 46.77 -22.33 -19.16
CA TRP A 480 45.44 -22.77 -19.59
C TRP A 480 44.61 -23.35 -18.44
N ALA A 481 45.25 -23.79 -17.37
CA ALA A 481 44.55 -24.16 -16.15
C ALA A 481 44.14 -22.94 -15.34
N ASP A 482 44.89 -21.84 -15.33
CA ASP A 482 44.42 -20.57 -14.75
C ASP A 482 43.26 -20.00 -15.55
N GLU A 483 43.29 -20.04 -16.89
CA GLU A 483 42.17 -19.61 -17.72
C GLU A 483 40.93 -20.49 -17.50
N HIS A 484 41.10 -21.82 -17.42
CA HIS A 484 40.00 -22.71 -17.09
C HIS A 484 39.49 -22.47 -15.65
N GLN A 485 40.38 -22.25 -14.69
CA GLN A 485 40.03 -21.89 -13.32
C GLN A 485 39.33 -20.54 -13.24
N GLU A 486 39.70 -19.58 -14.09
CA GLU A 486 39.05 -18.29 -14.22
C GLU A 486 37.65 -18.45 -14.79
N ARG A 487 37.47 -19.23 -15.86
CA ARG A 487 36.13 -19.58 -16.40
C ARG A 487 35.28 -20.34 -15.38
N LEU A 488 35.89 -21.23 -14.59
CA LEU A 488 35.21 -21.95 -13.52
C LEU A 488 34.85 -21.04 -12.36
N ARG A 489 35.74 -20.11 -11.97
CA ARG A 489 35.49 -19.08 -10.97
C ARG A 489 34.42 -18.10 -11.44
N ASP A 490 34.41 -17.74 -12.71
CA ASP A 490 33.41 -16.87 -13.34
C ASP A 490 32.05 -17.58 -13.42
N TYR A 491 32.04 -18.86 -13.83
CA TYR A 491 30.83 -19.68 -13.75
C TYR A 491 30.33 -19.81 -12.31
N ARG A 492 31.21 -20.11 -11.34
CA ARG A 492 30.85 -20.28 -9.91
C ARG A 492 30.44 -18.96 -9.24
N SER A 493 31.12 -17.86 -9.53
CA SER A 493 30.78 -16.53 -9.01
C SER A 493 29.42 -16.09 -9.54
N ARG A 494 29.11 -16.43 -10.80
CA ARG A 494 27.78 -16.23 -11.39
C ARG A 494 26.76 -17.27 -10.92
N ARG A 495 27.20 -18.47 -10.50
CA ARG A 495 26.35 -19.53 -9.95
C ARG A 495 25.96 -19.27 -8.50
N ALA A 496 26.75 -18.48 -7.78
CA ALA A 496 26.59 -18.11 -6.36
C ALA A 496 26.23 -19.34 -5.52
N ASP A 497 27.19 -19.93 -4.81
CA ASP A 497 27.02 -21.17 -4.02
C ASP A 497 26.03 -21.06 -2.82
N SER A 498 25.00 -20.22 -2.91
CA SER A 498 23.73 -20.30 -2.17
C SER A 498 22.47 -20.30 -3.08
N GLY A 499 22.61 -20.44 -4.40
CA GLY A 499 21.51 -20.80 -5.32
C GLY A 499 20.62 -19.66 -5.81
N GLY A 500 21.05 -18.41 -5.73
CA GLY A 500 20.24 -17.27 -6.15
C GLY A 500 20.97 -16.28 -7.07
N ILE A 501 20.21 -15.65 -7.95
CA ILE A 501 20.55 -14.37 -8.59
C ILE A 501 21.14 -13.44 -7.52
N PRO A 502 22.22 -12.68 -7.81
CA PRO A 502 22.80 -11.75 -6.86
C PRO A 502 21.70 -10.98 -6.11
N GLN A 503 21.74 -10.97 -4.77
CA GLN A 503 20.64 -10.44 -3.96
C GLN A 503 20.29 -8.99 -4.30
N ASN A 504 21.29 -8.20 -4.73
CA ASN A 504 21.06 -6.87 -5.28
C ASN A 504 20.17 -6.92 -6.53
N ILE A 505 20.43 -7.79 -7.51
CA ILE A 505 19.57 -7.94 -8.69
C ILE A 505 18.18 -8.46 -8.29
N VAL A 506 18.05 -9.42 -7.36
CA VAL A 506 16.73 -9.88 -6.89
C VAL A 506 15.95 -8.75 -6.23
N ARG A 507 16.62 -7.98 -5.36
CA ARG A 507 16.04 -6.83 -4.67
C ARG A 507 15.64 -5.74 -5.66
N ASP A 508 16.50 -5.46 -6.63
CA ASP A 508 16.33 -4.37 -7.59
C ASP A 508 15.29 -4.74 -8.67
N VAL A 509 15.15 -6.03 -9.01
CA VAL A 509 14.04 -6.57 -9.81
C VAL A 509 12.69 -6.47 -9.09
N ARG A 510 12.69 -6.56 -7.75
CA ARG A 510 11.50 -6.32 -6.91
C ARG A 510 11.26 -4.84 -6.58
N SER A 511 12.09 -3.93 -7.10
CA SER A 511 11.94 -2.51 -6.85
C SER A 511 10.62 -1.98 -7.43
N PRO A 512 9.91 -1.07 -6.72
CA PRO A 512 8.72 -0.40 -7.26
C PRO A 512 9.07 0.47 -8.49
N SER A 513 10.33 0.89 -8.65
CA SER A 513 10.77 1.69 -9.79
C SER A 513 10.99 0.85 -11.06
N ALA A 514 10.27 1.18 -12.13
CA ALA A 514 10.42 0.53 -13.44
C ALA A 514 11.84 0.66 -14.02
N ARG A 515 12.52 1.79 -13.77
CA ARG A 515 13.89 2.03 -14.21
C ARG A 515 14.87 1.10 -13.52
N ILE A 516 14.76 0.96 -12.20
CA ILE A 516 15.62 0.05 -11.40
C ILE A 516 15.40 -1.40 -11.85
N ARG A 517 14.15 -1.80 -12.14
CA ARG A 517 13.87 -3.12 -12.70
C ARG A 517 14.50 -3.34 -14.07
N ALA A 518 14.44 -2.35 -14.96
CA ALA A 518 15.04 -2.42 -16.29
C ALA A 518 16.58 -2.50 -16.23
N ASP A 519 17.21 -1.71 -15.36
CA ASP A 519 18.66 -1.73 -15.14
C ASP A 519 19.11 -3.07 -14.54
N ALA A 520 18.37 -3.60 -13.56
CA ALA A 520 18.62 -4.91 -12.99
C ALA A 520 18.46 -6.04 -14.03
N TYR A 521 17.47 -5.94 -14.92
CA TYR A 521 17.29 -6.87 -16.03
C TYR A 521 18.43 -6.78 -17.03
N GLN A 522 18.88 -5.58 -17.42
CA GLN A 522 20.04 -5.42 -18.30
C GLN A 522 21.31 -5.95 -17.66
N ALA A 523 21.54 -5.69 -16.37
CA ALA A 523 22.67 -6.21 -15.62
C ALA A 523 22.63 -7.74 -15.57
N PHE A 524 21.46 -8.33 -15.36
CA PHE A 524 21.25 -9.77 -15.42
C PHE A 524 21.54 -10.32 -16.82
N VAL A 525 20.91 -9.80 -17.88
CA VAL A 525 21.12 -10.26 -19.27
C VAL A 525 22.59 -10.15 -19.70
N ARG A 526 23.30 -9.08 -19.31
CA ARG A 526 24.75 -8.93 -19.57
C ARG A 526 25.59 -10.05 -18.95
N GLN A 527 25.14 -10.68 -17.86
CA GLN A 527 25.84 -11.85 -17.30
C GLN A 527 25.77 -13.09 -18.20
N PHE A 528 24.82 -13.15 -19.15
CA PHE A 528 24.65 -14.27 -20.06
C PHE A 528 25.31 -14.08 -21.44
N ILE A 529 25.51 -12.84 -21.87
CA ILE A 529 26.09 -12.53 -23.21
C ILE A 529 27.61 -12.76 -23.27
N GLY A 530 28.30 -12.85 -22.12
CA GLY A 530 29.76 -12.93 -22.07
C GLY A 530 30.39 -14.34 -22.10
N LEU A 531 29.62 -15.43 -22.12
CA LEU A 531 30.19 -16.78 -22.08
C LEU A 531 30.56 -17.34 -23.46
N ASP A 532 30.13 -16.69 -24.54
CA ASP A 532 30.37 -17.13 -25.92
C ASP A 532 31.47 -16.32 -26.62
N HIS A 533 32.58 -16.04 -25.91
CA HIS A 533 33.77 -15.40 -26.51
C HIS A 533 34.57 -16.32 -27.46
N GLY A 534 33.97 -17.42 -27.92
CA GLY A 534 34.52 -18.26 -28.98
C GLY A 534 34.25 -17.76 -30.40
N GLY A 535 33.33 -16.79 -30.57
CA GLY A 535 32.85 -16.32 -31.87
C GLY A 535 33.53 -15.07 -32.45
N GLN A 536 34.63 -14.58 -31.88
CA GLN A 536 35.32 -13.39 -32.42
C GLN A 536 35.97 -13.62 -33.81
N ASP A 537 35.95 -14.84 -34.34
CA ASP A 537 36.42 -15.14 -35.70
C ASP A 537 35.32 -15.02 -36.78
N GLU A 538 34.01 -14.92 -36.46
CA GLU A 538 32.95 -14.78 -37.49
C GLU A 538 32.73 -13.32 -37.95
N ASP A 539 32.91 -12.32 -37.09
CA ASP A 539 32.77 -10.91 -37.49
C ASP A 539 33.91 -10.42 -38.40
N ARG A 540 35.00 -11.17 -38.51
CA ARG A 540 36.11 -10.84 -39.45
C ARG A 540 35.86 -11.31 -40.88
N ASP A 541 34.96 -12.26 -41.11
CA ASP A 541 34.68 -12.74 -42.47
C ASP A 541 33.59 -11.90 -43.17
N ASN A 542 32.71 -11.24 -42.40
CA ASN A 542 31.73 -10.30 -42.96
C ASN A 542 32.36 -8.96 -43.41
N GLY A 543 33.50 -8.56 -42.83
CA GLY A 543 34.23 -7.36 -43.27
C GLY A 543 35.00 -7.52 -44.59
N ARG A 544 34.99 -8.72 -45.21
CA ARG A 544 35.75 -9.02 -46.44
C ARG A 544 34.88 -9.24 -47.67
N ARG A 545 33.54 -9.21 -47.52
CA ARG A 545 32.59 -9.30 -48.65
C ARG A 545 32.13 -7.95 -49.21
N ASP A 546 32.43 -6.84 -48.54
CA ASP A 546 32.11 -5.48 -49.02
C ASP A 546 33.34 -4.69 -49.54
N ARG A 547 34.28 -5.37 -50.21
CA ARG A 547 35.33 -4.70 -51.01
C ARG A 547 35.50 -5.33 -52.37
#